data_AF-A0A1D2QX66-F1
#
_entry.id   AF-A0A1D2QX66-F1
#
_cell.length_a   1.000
_cell.length_b   1.000
_cell.length_c   1.000
_cell.angle_alpha   90.00
_cell.angle_beta   90.00
_cell.angle_gamma   90.00
#
_symmetry.space_group_name_H-M   'P 1'
#
loop_
_entity.id
_entity.type
_entity.pdbx_description
1 polymer ?
#
loop_
_entity_poly.entity_id
_entity_poly.type
_entity_poly.pdbx_seq_one_letter_code
_entity_poly.pdbx_strand_id
1 'polypeptide(L)'
;MLEDRYDEAVKIVFEVIEKNAGGVGGVVPQKTVVEEVGKTGIISEAAVYRYISEMEEEGFIEKQKTNSGNNLVLKSLYKPASGL
;
A
#
# COMPACT_ATOMS: atom_id res chain seq x y z
N MET A 1 -4.21 14.89 -14.79
CA MET A 1 -2.86 15.38 -14.43
C MET A 1 -2.54 15.29 -12.93
N LEU A 2 -3.45 15.65 -12.00
CA LEU A 2 -3.26 15.40 -10.55
C LEU A 2 -3.78 14.02 -10.13
N GLU A 3 -4.90 13.56 -10.70
CA GLU A 3 -5.43 12.20 -10.54
C GLU A 3 -4.44 11.15 -11.06
N ASP A 4 -3.89 11.31 -12.27
CA ASP A 4 -2.92 10.35 -12.84
C ASP A 4 -1.64 10.15 -11.97
N ARG A 5 -1.18 11.20 -11.28
CA ARG A 5 -0.01 11.12 -10.38
C ARG A 5 -0.36 10.51 -9.03
N TYR A 6 -1.59 10.68 -8.57
CA TYR A 6 -2.10 10.03 -7.38
C TYR A 6 -2.28 8.53 -7.65
N ASP A 7 -2.81 8.16 -8.82
CA ASP A 7 -2.97 6.78 -9.26
C ASP A 7 -1.61 6.05 -9.36
N GLU A 8 -0.58 6.70 -9.91
CA GLU A 8 0.76 6.11 -9.98
C GLU A 8 1.37 5.89 -8.59
N ALA A 9 1.23 6.86 -7.68
CA ALA A 9 1.78 6.76 -6.33
C ALA A 9 1.08 5.68 -5.48
N VAL A 10 -0.24 5.63 -5.54
CA VAL A 10 -1.05 4.59 -4.87
C VAL A 10 -0.71 3.22 -5.43
N LYS A 11 -0.59 3.10 -6.76
CA LYS A 11 -0.18 1.85 -7.42
C LYS A 11 1.19 1.36 -6.94
N ILE A 12 2.18 2.24 -6.82
CA ILE A 12 3.52 1.86 -6.30
C ILE A 12 3.41 1.28 -4.89
N VAL A 13 2.67 1.94 -3.99
CA VAL A 13 2.48 1.44 -2.61
C VAL A 13 1.81 0.06 -2.65
N PHE A 14 0.82 -0.12 -3.52
CA PHE A 14 0.10 -1.37 -3.66
C PHE A 14 0.97 -2.50 -4.20
N GLU A 15 1.75 -2.25 -5.25
CA GLU A 15 2.67 -3.23 -5.84
C GLU A 15 3.70 -3.72 -4.83
N VAL A 16 4.22 -2.80 -3.98
CA VAL A 16 5.12 -3.16 -2.88
C VAL A 16 4.41 -4.05 -1.87
N ILE A 17 3.17 -3.73 -1.49
CA ILE A 17 2.38 -4.57 -0.58
C ILE A 17 2.15 -5.96 -1.19
N GLU A 18 1.65 -6.05 -2.42
CA GLU A 18 1.35 -7.31 -3.10
C GLU A 18 2.59 -8.21 -3.20
N LYS A 19 3.72 -7.64 -3.66
CA LYS A 19 4.98 -8.36 -3.84
C LYS A 19 5.52 -8.93 -2.52
N ASN A 20 5.39 -8.18 -1.42
CA ASN A 20 5.92 -8.59 -0.12
C ASN A 20 4.93 -9.44 0.71
N ALA A 21 3.63 -9.25 0.54
CA ALA A 21 2.61 -10.05 1.20
C ALA A 21 2.55 -11.48 0.62
N GLY A 22 2.91 -11.67 -0.65
CA GLY A 22 2.84 -12.96 -1.32
C GLY A 22 1.43 -13.32 -1.80
N GLY A 23 0.54 -12.32 -1.95
CA GLY A 23 -0.84 -12.48 -2.41
C GLY A 23 -1.89 -12.18 -1.33
N VAL A 24 -3.17 -12.33 -1.70
CA VAL A 24 -4.31 -12.06 -0.81
C VAL A 24 -4.28 -13.00 0.40
N GLY A 25 -4.49 -12.44 1.59
CA GLY A 25 -4.31 -13.11 2.89
C GLY A 25 -2.87 -13.04 3.41
N GLY A 26 -1.93 -12.60 2.57
CA GLY A 26 -0.54 -12.35 2.92
C GLY A 26 -0.37 -11.17 3.87
N VAL A 27 0.72 -11.18 4.62
CA VAL A 27 1.02 -10.20 5.66
C VAL A 27 2.36 -9.54 5.39
N VAL A 28 2.39 -8.22 5.39
CA VAL A 28 3.62 -7.43 5.27
C VAL A 28 3.74 -6.44 6.42
N PRO A 29 4.90 -6.29 7.07
CA PRO A 29 5.11 -5.24 8.05
C PRO A 29 5.01 -3.85 7.40
N GLN A 30 4.26 -2.93 7.99
CA GLN A 30 4.10 -1.57 7.48
C GLN A 30 5.45 -0.86 7.28
N LYS A 31 6.41 -1.08 8.20
CA LYS A 31 7.76 -0.53 8.08
C LYS A 31 8.47 -0.96 6.79
N THR A 32 8.28 -2.21 6.36
CA THR A 32 8.88 -2.74 5.14
C THR A 32 8.32 -2.03 3.92
N VAL A 33 7.01 -1.76 3.91
CA VAL A 33 6.36 -1.01 2.84
C VAL A 33 6.90 0.42 2.77
N VAL A 34 7.01 1.11 3.91
CA VAL A 34 7.53 2.48 3.98
C VAL A 34 8.99 2.54 3.51
N GLU A 35 9.83 1.61 3.95
CA GLU A 35 11.23 1.53 3.53
C GLU A 35 11.39 1.23 2.03
N GLU A 36 10.62 0.29 1.49
CA GLU A 36 10.71 -0.06 0.07
C GLU A 36 10.16 1.03 -0.84
N VAL A 37 9.05 1.66 -0.47
CA VAL A 37 8.52 2.80 -1.21
C VAL A 37 9.48 3.99 -1.11
N GLY A 38 10.09 4.23 0.06
CA GLY A 38 11.08 5.29 0.24
C GLY A 38 12.30 5.15 -0.68
N LYS A 39 12.72 3.92 -1.00
CA LYS A 39 13.81 3.65 -1.96
C LYS A 39 13.49 4.09 -3.39
N THR A 40 12.20 4.23 -3.75
CA THR A 40 11.80 4.70 -5.09
C THR A 40 12.10 6.19 -5.28
N GLY A 41 12.14 6.98 -4.20
CA GLY A 41 12.29 8.44 -4.25
C GLY A 41 11.08 9.18 -4.85
N ILE A 42 10.00 8.47 -5.20
CA ILE A 42 8.81 9.03 -5.86
C ILE A 42 7.84 9.61 -4.81
N ILE A 43 7.75 8.98 -3.64
CA ILE A 43 6.73 9.23 -2.63
C ILE A 43 7.41 9.48 -1.28
N SER A 44 6.99 10.53 -0.57
CA SER A 44 7.45 10.77 0.80
C SER A 44 6.84 9.78 1.78
N GLU A 45 7.54 9.44 2.87
CA GLU A 45 7.01 8.51 3.89
C GLU A 45 5.62 8.94 4.42
N ALA A 46 5.42 10.23 4.64
CA ALA A 46 4.14 10.79 5.09
C ALA A 46 3.00 10.52 4.09
N ALA A 47 3.28 10.54 2.79
CA ALA A 47 2.30 10.18 1.76
C ALA A 47 2.03 8.66 1.75
N VAL A 48 3.04 7.82 1.97
CA VAL A 48 2.84 6.36 2.11
C VAL A 48 1.87 6.03 3.25
N TYR A 49 2.05 6.65 4.43
CA TYR A 49 1.12 6.43 5.54
C TYR A 49 -0.31 6.84 5.21
N ARG A 50 -0.49 7.92 4.45
CA ARG A 50 -1.81 8.37 3.99
C ARG A 50 -2.44 7.36 3.04
N TYR A 51 -1.70 6.91 2.03
CA TYR A 51 -2.19 5.92 1.07
C TYR A 51 -2.54 4.59 1.75
N ILE A 52 -1.77 4.16 2.74
CA ILE A 52 -2.10 2.98 3.55
C ILE A 52 -3.44 3.17 4.27
N SER A 53 -3.71 4.34 4.85
CA SER A 53 -5.01 4.61 5.48
C SER A 53 -6.16 4.61 4.46
N GLU A 54 -5.97 5.23 3.30
CA GLU A 54 -6.98 5.23 2.23
C GLU A 54 -7.26 3.81 1.72
N MET A 55 -6.24 2.98 1.52
CA MET A 55 -6.40 1.56 1.17
C MET A 55 -7.11 0.74 2.26
N GLU A 56 -6.92 1.09 3.52
CA GLU A 56 -7.61 0.47 4.66
C GLU A 56 -9.09 0.87 4.69
N GLU A 57 -9.40 2.16 4.45
CA GLU A 57 -10.77 2.68 4.33
C GLU A 57 -11.53 2.06 3.16
N GLU A 58 -10.85 1.84 2.04
CA GLU A 58 -11.40 1.18 0.84
C GLU A 58 -11.43 -0.36 0.96
N GLY A 59 -10.88 -0.92 2.03
CA GLY A 59 -10.94 -2.35 2.34
C GLY A 59 -9.96 -3.23 1.55
N PHE A 60 -8.96 -2.65 0.89
CA PHE A 60 -7.91 -3.39 0.21
C PHE A 60 -6.94 -4.06 1.17
N ILE A 61 -6.72 -3.45 2.33
CA ILE A 61 -5.86 -3.97 3.38
C ILE A 61 -6.55 -3.87 4.74
N GLU A 62 -6.08 -4.69 5.69
CA GLU A 62 -6.43 -4.56 7.11
C GLU A 62 -5.15 -4.29 7.92
N LYS A 63 -5.16 -3.25 8.75
CA LYS A 63 -4.03 -2.97 9.64
C LYS A 63 -4.18 -3.79 10.93
N GLN A 64 -3.17 -4.60 11.23
CA GLN A 64 -3.09 -5.38 12.45
C GLN A 64 -1.96 -4.85 13.34
N LYS A 65 -2.30 -4.34 14.51
CA LYS A 65 -1.31 -3.89 15.48
C LYS A 65 -0.66 -5.08 16.16
N THR A 66 0.67 -5.09 16.18
CA THR A 66 1.50 -6.10 16.83
C THR A 66 2.44 -5.44 17.84
N ASN A 67 3.17 -6.25 18.61
CA ASN A 67 4.20 -5.75 19.52
C ASN A 67 5.40 -5.11 18.79
N SER A 68 5.55 -5.34 17.48
CA SER A 68 6.65 -4.82 16.66
C SER A 68 6.24 -3.70 15.71
N GLY A 69 5.01 -3.20 15.84
CA GLY A 69 4.41 -2.20 14.94
C GLY A 69 3.17 -2.73 14.23
N ASN A 70 2.81 -2.10 13.10
CA ASN A 70 1.65 -2.51 12.34
C ASN A 70 2.03 -3.49 11.22
N ASN A 71 1.23 -4.52 11.06
CA ASN A 71 1.20 -5.36 9.87
C ASN A 71 0.04 -4.93 8.97
N LEU A 72 0.22 -5.08 7.67
CA LEU A 72 -0.82 -4.90 6.66
C LEU A 72 -1.16 -6.28 6.10
N VAL A 73 -2.43 -6.66 6.22
CA VAL A 73 -2.94 -7.89 5.62
C VAL A 73 -3.62 -7.53 4.32
N LEU A 74 -3.14 -8.09 3.21
CA LEU A 74 -3.74 -7.84 1.90
C LEU A 74 -5.10 -8.55 1.81
N LYS A 75 -6.18 -7.82 1.56
CA LYS A 75 -7.55 -8.35 1.48
C LYS A 75 -8.05 -8.52 0.06
N SER A 76 -7.59 -7.68 -0.85
CA SER A 76 -7.92 -7.76 -2.27
C SER A 76 -6.74 -7.28 -3.12
N LEU A 77 -6.71 -7.67 -4.39
CA LEU A 77 -5.73 -7.17 -5.34
C LEU A 77 -6.17 -5.81 -5.88
N TYR A 78 -5.22 -4.93 -6.19
CA TYR A 78 -5.55 -3.67 -6.82
C TYR A 78 -6.05 -3.94 -8.23
N LYS A 79 -7.30 -3.62 -8.46
CA LYS A 79 -7.83 -3.48 -9.80
C LYS A 79 -7.87 -1.98 -10.05
N PRO A 80 -6.98 -1.42 -10.88
CA PRO A 80 -7.26 -0.09 -11.39
C PRO A 80 -8.67 -0.16 -11.96
N ALA A 81 -9.51 0.83 -11.67
CA ALA A 81 -10.79 0.96 -12.36
C ALA A 81 -10.44 0.89 -13.84
N SER A 82 -10.73 -0.25 -14.46
CA SER A 82 -10.54 -0.44 -15.88
C SER A 82 -11.20 0.76 -16.52
N GLY A 83 -10.39 1.62 -17.13
CA GLY A 83 -10.90 2.65 -18.01
C GLY A 83 -11.96 2.01 -18.90
N LEU A 84 -13.09 2.71 -19.00
CA LEU A 84 -14.17 2.55 -19.97
C LEU A 84 -13.90 1.59 -21.13
#